data_AF-A0A1E8B784-F1
#
_entry.id   AF-A0A1E8B784-F1
#
_cell.length_a   1.000
_cell.length_b   1.000
_cell.length_c   1.000
_cell.angle_alpha   90.00
_cell.angle_beta   90.00
_cell.angle_gamma   90.00
#
_symmetry.space_group_name_H-M   'P 1'
#
loop_
_entity.id
_entity.type
_entity.pdbx_description
1 polymer ?
#
loop_
_entity_poly.entity_id
_entity_poly.type
_entity_poly.pdbx_seq_one_letter_code
_entity_poly.pdbx_strand_id
1 'polypeptide(L)'
;MKNTIKNQSIVRNTEKGFDIIKMDRINIGKRKNKIERYIATLSDGTQRNFKRCIGECGEMLTYESFPNNHVTRDGHLNVCRNCRSESSRKRQAKLMAQVNENEKRTCSVCNEDKRISEYNTKGYGYRKECKRCQYKEDRLRAHARKSRKLGLHVKLEGEGMEEFRNIVMNAACILTGSFENVSSDHIIPTSLTGGSHISNLLPIRRELNASKGALPFFLWVRTKNFCEIAKKYDVRPERVEFFIDLAAKSNCMTSDQYERYTLWVWKMQQDKDTKHITANPTFSEASDYGTGELCGFSHDGAVYYRPTVTDKERAEIYANFDAEQAN
;
A
#
# COMPACT_ATOMS: atom_id res chain seq x y z
N MET A 1 -4.98 -10.21 -24.14
CA MET A 1 -6.28 -9.52 -24.30
C MET A 1 -6.03 -8.01 -24.38
N LYS A 2 -6.30 -7.40 -25.53
CA LYS A 2 -6.12 -5.94 -25.75
C LYS A 2 -7.24 -5.19 -25.01
N ASN A 3 -6.89 -4.45 -23.96
CA ASN A 3 -7.82 -3.56 -23.23
C ASN A 3 -8.39 -2.49 -24.18
N THR A 4 -9.58 -2.75 -24.72
CA THR A 4 -10.32 -1.88 -25.65
C THR A 4 -11.43 -1.08 -24.97
N ILE A 5 -11.44 -1.01 -23.64
CA ILE A 5 -12.36 -0.15 -22.86
C ILE A 5 -11.68 1.21 -22.64
N LYS A 6 -11.55 2.05 -23.66
CA LYS A 6 -11.04 3.42 -23.47
C LYS A 6 -11.82 4.56 -24.13
N ASN A 7 -12.88 4.26 -24.88
CA ASN A 7 -13.68 5.29 -25.56
C ASN A 7 -15.20 5.08 -25.40
N GLN A 8 -15.69 4.67 -24.21
CA GLN A 8 -17.08 5.01 -23.91
C GLN A 8 -17.14 6.52 -23.74
N SER A 9 -17.98 7.20 -24.52
CA SER A 9 -18.26 8.62 -24.32
C SER A 9 -18.59 8.82 -22.86
N ILE A 10 -17.82 9.64 -22.15
CA ILE A 10 -18.11 10.01 -20.77
C ILE A 10 -19.52 10.60 -20.80
N VAL A 11 -20.51 9.83 -20.34
CA VAL A 11 -21.90 10.28 -20.28
C VAL A 11 -21.88 11.53 -19.41
N ARG A 12 -22.08 12.68 -20.05
CA ARG A 12 -22.14 13.95 -19.33
C ARG A 12 -23.54 14.03 -18.73
N ASN A 13 -23.63 13.93 -17.40
CA ASN A 13 -24.86 14.09 -16.64
C ASN A 13 -25.31 15.56 -16.63
N THR A 14 -25.62 16.08 -17.81
CA THR A 14 -26.17 17.42 -18.05
C THR A 14 -27.67 17.42 -17.89
N GLU A 15 -28.26 18.58 -17.64
CA GLU A 15 -29.73 18.74 -17.59
C GLU A 15 -30.44 18.17 -18.83
N LYS A 16 -29.82 18.27 -20.02
CA LYS A 16 -30.34 17.75 -21.29
C LYS A 16 -30.44 16.22 -21.34
N GLY A 17 -29.73 15.53 -20.45
CA GLY A 17 -29.77 14.07 -20.33
C GLY A 17 -30.90 13.55 -19.44
N PHE A 18 -31.75 14.43 -18.90
CA PHE A 18 -32.84 14.07 -18.01
C PHE A 18 -34.14 14.72 -18.46
N ASP A 19 -35.24 14.00 -18.30
CA ASP A 19 -36.58 14.52 -18.49
C ASP A 19 -37.05 15.18 -17.19
N ILE A 20 -36.82 16.48 -17.09
CA ILE A 20 -36.99 17.28 -15.86
C ILE A 20 -38.37 17.94 -15.87
N ILE A 21 -39.23 17.59 -14.90
CA ILE A 21 -40.53 18.23 -14.69
C ILE A 21 -40.39 19.58 -14.00
N LYS A 22 -39.56 19.65 -12.95
CA LYS A 22 -39.46 20.82 -12.08
C LYS A 22 -38.04 21.03 -11.57
N MET A 23 -37.56 22.27 -11.52
CA MET A 23 -36.29 22.64 -10.88
C MET A 23 -36.49 23.71 -9.83
N ASP A 24 -36.24 23.35 -8.58
CA ASP A 24 -36.33 24.26 -7.44
C ASP A 24 -34.93 24.70 -7.00
N ARG A 25 -34.72 26.02 -6.87
CA ARG A 25 -33.40 26.58 -6.51
C ARG A 25 -33.07 26.31 -5.03
N ILE A 26 -31.85 25.84 -4.76
CA ILE A 26 -31.33 25.63 -3.40
C ILE A 26 -30.66 26.90 -2.89
N ASN A 27 -31.24 27.55 -1.89
CA ASN A 27 -30.67 28.72 -1.24
C ASN A 27 -29.68 28.32 -0.13
N ILE A 28 -28.37 28.34 -0.45
CA ILE A 28 -27.31 28.03 0.52
C ILE A 28 -26.81 29.33 1.20
N GLY A 29 -27.66 29.95 2.02
CA GLY A 29 -27.29 31.02 2.96
C GLY A 29 -26.98 32.41 2.37
N LYS A 30 -26.71 33.38 3.26
CA LYS A 30 -26.58 34.83 2.96
C LYS A 30 -25.29 35.25 2.21
N ARG A 31 -24.36 34.32 1.94
CA ARG A 31 -23.12 34.68 1.23
C ARG A 31 -23.39 34.80 -0.27
N LYS A 32 -23.01 35.96 -0.86
CA LYS A 32 -23.11 36.34 -2.28
C LYS A 32 -22.40 35.40 -3.29
N ASN A 33 -21.95 34.21 -2.90
CA ASN A 33 -21.33 33.27 -3.82
C ASN A 33 -22.40 32.72 -4.76
N LYS A 34 -22.47 33.32 -5.96
CA LYS A 34 -23.35 33.12 -7.13
C LYS A 34 -23.37 31.71 -7.72
N ILE A 35 -23.30 30.67 -6.91
CA ILE A 35 -23.26 29.29 -7.42
C ILE A 35 -24.68 28.75 -7.43
N GLU A 36 -25.23 28.67 -8.63
CA GLU A 36 -26.57 28.14 -8.88
C GLU A 36 -26.61 26.64 -8.58
N ARG A 37 -27.62 26.26 -7.80
CA ARG A 37 -27.89 24.90 -7.36
C ARG A 37 -29.38 24.68 -7.39
N TYR A 38 -29.79 23.48 -7.78
CA TYR A 38 -31.20 23.13 -7.93
C TYR A 38 -31.44 21.70 -7.46
N ILE A 39 -32.64 21.44 -6.97
CA ILE A 39 -33.21 20.09 -6.86
C ILE A 39 -34.15 19.95 -8.05
N ALA A 40 -33.87 19.02 -8.94
CA ALA A 40 -34.72 18.69 -10.07
C ALA A 40 -35.60 17.49 -9.71
N THR A 41 -36.89 17.57 -10.01
CA THR A 41 -37.82 16.42 -10.02
C THR A 41 -37.94 15.92 -11.45
N LEU A 42 -37.62 14.64 -11.66
CA LEU A 42 -37.64 13.98 -12.96
C LEU A 42 -39.04 13.42 -13.28
N SER A 43 -39.26 12.99 -14.53
CA SER A 43 -40.55 12.44 -14.96
C SER A 43 -40.95 11.12 -14.29
N ASP A 44 -39.97 10.35 -13.82
CA ASP A 44 -40.19 9.16 -12.99
C ASP A 44 -40.48 9.48 -11.50
N GLY A 45 -40.56 10.76 -11.14
CA GLY A 45 -40.77 11.23 -9.76
C GLY A 45 -39.51 11.27 -8.89
N THR A 46 -38.36 10.81 -9.40
CA THR A 46 -37.10 10.85 -8.64
C THR A 46 -36.53 12.27 -8.55
N GLN A 47 -35.78 12.55 -7.48
CA GLN A 47 -35.12 13.84 -7.29
C GLN A 47 -33.61 13.75 -7.49
N ARG A 48 -33.04 14.75 -8.16
CA ARG A 48 -31.60 14.87 -8.42
C ARG A 48 -31.08 16.25 -8.09
N ASN A 49 -29.88 16.32 -7.51
CA ASN A 49 -29.21 17.57 -7.21
C ASN A 49 -28.37 18.03 -8.40
N PHE A 50 -28.61 19.27 -8.85
CA PHE A 50 -27.90 19.91 -9.94
C PHE A 50 -27.13 21.14 -9.46
N LYS A 51 -25.99 21.40 -10.10
CA LYS A 51 -25.08 22.51 -9.79
C LYS A 51 -24.49 23.07 -11.08
N ARG A 52 -24.44 24.39 -11.21
CA ARG A 52 -23.77 25.03 -12.34
C ARG A 52 -22.25 24.97 -12.17
N CYS A 53 -21.55 24.49 -13.18
CA CYS A 53 -20.09 24.52 -13.20
C CYS A 53 -19.59 25.96 -13.39
N ILE A 54 -18.71 26.44 -12.51
CA ILE A 54 -18.07 27.77 -12.63
C ILE A 54 -16.82 27.76 -13.54
N GLY A 55 -16.49 26.60 -14.11
CA GLY A 55 -15.41 26.47 -15.10
C GLY A 55 -15.86 26.90 -16.50
N GLU A 56 -15.02 26.66 -17.49
CA GLU A 56 -15.24 27.09 -18.88
C GLU A 56 -16.56 26.57 -19.50
N CYS A 57 -17.09 25.43 -19.05
CA CYS A 57 -18.32 24.88 -19.65
C CYS A 57 -19.61 25.61 -19.26
N GLY A 58 -19.70 26.20 -18.06
CA GLY A 58 -20.93 26.85 -17.58
C GLY A 58 -22.18 25.94 -17.44
N GLU A 59 -22.05 24.64 -17.71
CA GLU A 59 -23.15 23.68 -17.79
C GLU A 59 -23.80 23.41 -16.42
N MET A 60 -25.12 23.16 -16.43
CA MET A 60 -25.86 22.58 -15.31
C MET A 60 -25.65 21.07 -15.29
N LEU A 61 -24.99 20.58 -14.25
CA LEU A 61 -24.58 19.18 -14.12
C LEU A 61 -25.07 18.58 -12.81
N THR A 62 -25.26 17.26 -12.78
CA THR A 62 -25.53 16.56 -11.52
C THR A 62 -24.32 16.58 -10.59
N TYR A 63 -24.53 16.42 -9.29
CA TYR A 63 -23.48 16.48 -8.27
C TYR A 63 -22.35 15.45 -8.49
N GLU A 64 -22.65 14.29 -9.06
CA GLU A 64 -21.69 13.23 -9.39
C GLU A 64 -20.62 13.72 -10.39
N SER A 65 -20.95 14.72 -11.20
CA SER A 65 -20.03 15.36 -12.16
C SER A 65 -18.98 16.25 -11.49
N PHE A 66 -19.10 16.50 -10.18
CA PHE A 66 -18.19 17.34 -9.40
C PHE A 66 -17.32 16.48 -8.47
N PRO A 67 -16.02 16.82 -8.29
CA PRO A 67 -15.18 16.15 -7.30
C PRO A 67 -15.66 16.46 -5.87
N ASN A 68 -15.52 15.49 -4.97
CA ASN A 68 -15.85 15.67 -3.55
C ASN A 68 -14.92 16.71 -2.90
N ASN A 69 -15.48 17.52 -1.99
CA ASN A 69 -14.78 18.45 -1.14
C ASN A 69 -15.53 18.64 0.18
N HIS A 70 -14.99 18.11 1.27
CA HIS A 70 -15.61 18.19 2.60
C HIS A 70 -15.64 19.60 3.19
N VAL A 71 -14.88 20.55 2.62
CA VAL A 71 -14.86 21.95 3.07
C VAL A 71 -16.10 22.72 2.60
N THR A 72 -16.65 22.34 1.44
CA THR A 72 -17.86 22.97 0.91
C THR A 72 -19.11 22.40 1.56
N ARG A 73 -20.10 23.25 1.85
CA ARG A 73 -21.34 22.85 2.52
C ARG A 73 -22.12 21.75 1.77
N ASP A 74 -22.02 21.71 0.45
CA ASP A 74 -22.63 20.69 -0.40
C ASP A 74 -21.74 19.46 -0.61
N GLY A 75 -20.54 19.41 -0.01
CA GLY A 75 -19.62 18.27 -0.16
C GLY A 75 -18.93 18.18 -1.52
N HIS A 76 -19.07 19.17 -2.41
CA HIS A 76 -18.52 19.12 -3.76
C HIS A 76 -17.86 20.43 -4.22
N LEU A 77 -16.78 20.32 -5.02
CA LEU A 77 -16.20 21.47 -5.70
C LEU A 77 -17.19 22.16 -6.65
N ASN A 78 -16.87 23.39 -7.03
CA ASN A 78 -17.72 24.22 -7.91
C ASN A 78 -17.37 24.08 -9.39
N VAL A 79 -16.26 23.41 -9.70
CA VAL A 79 -15.80 23.12 -11.06
C VAL A 79 -15.96 21.63 -11.31
N CYS A 80 -16.58 21.27 -12.43
CA CYS A 80 -16.81 19.88 -12.79
C CYS A 80 -15.49 19.14 -13.05
N ARG A 81 -15.53 17.81 -13.02
CA ARG A 81 -14.36 16.94 -13.24
C ARG A 81 -13.69 17.23 -14.60
N ASN A 82 -14.48 17.47 -15.65
CA ASN A 82 -13.98 17.73 -17.00
C ASN A 82 -13.21 19.04 -17.09
N CYS A 83 -13.83 20.17 -16.71
CA CYS A 83 -13.16 21.47 -16.71
C CYS A 83 -11.92 21.45 -15.82
N ARG A 84 -11.97 20.79 -14.65
CA ARG A 84 -10.79 20.65 -13.77
C ARG A 84 -9.67 19.87 -14.46
N SER A 85 -9.99 18.79 -15.17
CA SER A 85 -9.03 17.99 -15.92
C SER A 85 -8.42 18.77 -17.09
N GLU A 86 -9.24 19.52 -17.83
CA GLU A 86 -8.78 20.41 -18.91
C GLU A 86 -7.87 21.51 -18.39
N SER A 87 -8.27 22.24 -17.36
CA SER A 87 -7.41 23.26 -16.73
C SER A 87 -6.11 22.66 -16.22
N SER A 88 -6.14 21.44 -15.66
CA SER A 88 -4.93 20.73 -15.24
C SER A 88 -4.01 20.38 -16.42
N ARG A 89 -4.57 19.88 -17.54
CA ARG A 89 -3.81 19.59 -18.78
C ARG A 89 -3.19 20.85 -19.37
N LYS A 90 -3.96 21.94 -19.49
CA LYS A 90 -3.46 23.25 -19.97
C LYS A 90 -2.31 23.74 -19.10
N ARG A 91 -2.45 23.65 -17.77
CA ARG A 91 -1.40 24.05 -16.83
C ARG A 91 -0.14 23.19 -16.95
N GLN A 92 -0.31 21.87 -17.08
CA GLN A 92 0.81 20.95 -17.28
C GLN A 92 1.53 21.23 -18.60
N ALA A 93 0.81 21.42 -19.70
CA ALA A 93 1.39 21.76 -21.01
C ALA A 93 2.18 23.08 -20.94
N LYS A 94 1.61 24.12 -20.31
CA LYS A 94 2.32 25.40 -20.10
C LYS A 94 3.60 25.21 -19.29
N LEU A 95 3.56 24.41 -18.23
CA LEU A 95 4.75 24.11 -17.43
C LEU A 95 5.81 23.37 -18.26
N MET A 96 5.42 22.34 -19.01
CA MET A 96 6.36 21.58 -19.85
C MET A 96 6.99 22.45 -20.95
N ALA A 97 6.23 23.37 -21.54
CA ALA A 97 6.75 24.30 -22.57
C ALA A 97 7.78 25.31 -22.02
N GLN A 98 7.75 25.59 -20.72
CA GLN A 98 8.70 26.51 -20.07
C GLN A 98 9.96 25.81 -19.57
N VAL A 99 10.04 24.49 -19.68
CA VAL A 99 11.08 23.70 -19.03
C VAL A 99 12.26 23.52 -19.97
N ASN A 100 13.44 23.89 -19.48
CA ASN A 100 14.68 23.51 -20.13
C ASN A 100 14.97 22.05 -19.80
N GLU A 101 14.94 21.16 -20.79
CA GLU A 101 15.18 19.72 -20.60
C GLU A 101 16.58 19.41 -20.02
N ASN A 102 17.53 20.33 -20.18
CA ASN A 102 18.88 20.23 -19.62
C ASN A 102 18.98 20.78 -18.18
N GLU A 103 17.92 21.37 -17.64
CA GLU A 103 17.88 21.81 -16.25
C GLU A 103 18.07 20.61 -15.32
N LYS A 104 19.09 20.71 -14.45
CA LYS A 104 19.33 19.76 -13.37
C LYS A 104 18.84 20.34 -12.05
N ARG A 105 18.32 19.46 -11.19
CA ARG A 105 17.96 19.78 -9.81
C ARG A 105 18.47 18.71 -8.88
N THR A 106 18.93 19.12 -7.72
CA THR A 106 19.31 18.22 -6.63
C THR A 106 18.06 17.71 -5.93
N CYS A 107 17.92 16.39 -5.83
CA CYS A 107 16.78 15.78 -5.15
C CYS A 107 16.92 16.00 -3.64
N SER A 108 15.92 16.58 -2.98
CA SER A 108 15.95 16.86 -1.52
C SER A 108 15.94 15.64 -0.59
N VAL A 109 16.14 14.43 -1.14
CA VAL A 109 16.00 13.16 -0.41
C VAL A 109 17.16 12.23 -0.67
N CYS A 110 17.61 12.11 -1.92
CA CYS A 110 18.82 11.33 -2.24
C CYS A 110 20.04 12.21 -2.53
N ASN A 111 19.88 13.54 -2.52
CA ASN A 111 20.93 14.53 -2.78
C ASN A 111 21.68 14.35 -4.11
N GLU A 112 21.12 13.60 -5.06
CA GLU A 112 21.65 13.42 -6.40
C GLU A 112 21.11 14.51 -7.34
N ASP A 113 21.98 15.05 -8.20
CA ASP A 113 21.59 15.94 -9.29
C ASP A 113 20.96 15.14 -10.43
N LYS A 114 19.71 15.47 -10.74
CA LYS A 114 18.94 14.78 -11.78
C LYS A 114 18.35 15.76 -12.76
N ARG A 115 18.15 15.30 -14.00
CA ARG A 115 17.40 16.05 -15.01
C ARG A 115 15.99 16.32 -14.50
N ILE A 116 15.41 17.45 -14.87
CA ILE A 116 14.05 17.85 -14.50
C ILE A 116 12.98 16.80 -14.89
N SER A 117 13.23 16.03 -15.96
CA SER A 117 12.39 14.90 -16.39
C SER A 117 12.27 13.78 -15.35
N GLU A 118 13.22 13.68 -14.41
CA GLU A 118 13.19 12.75 -13.28
C GLU A 118 12.30 13.24 -12.14
N TYR A 119 11.60 14.38 -12.26
CA TYR A 119 10.72 14.91 -11.24
C TYR A 119 9.26 14.92 -11.70
N ASN A 120 8.34 14.61 -10.79
CA ASN A 120 6.90 14.80 -11.04
C ASN A 120 6.50 16.26 -10.79
N THR A 121 5.48 16.71 -11.52
CA THR A 121 4.87 18.04 -11.34
C THR A 121 3.52 17.95 -10.64
N LYS A 122 3.18 18.97 -9.84
CA LYS A 122 1.81 19.19 -9.29
C LYS A 122 1.01 20.24 -10.09
N GLY A 123 1.49 20.62 -11.28
CA GLY A 123 0.94 21.70 -12.10
C GLY A 123 1.41 23.10 -11.70
N TYR A 124 1.82 23.34 -10.46
CA TYR A 124 2.39 24.63 -10.02
C TYR A 124 3.93 24.64 -9.99
N GLY A 125 4.55 23.55 -10.44
CA GLY A 125 5.99 23.34 -10.38
C GLY A 125 6.36 21.88 -10.15
N TYR A 126 7.65 21.61 -10.25
CA TYR A 126 8.23 20.32 -9.92
C TYR A 126 8.31 20.13 -8.42
N ARG A 127 8.15 18.88 -7.99
CA ARG A 127 8.41 18.48 -6.60
C ARG A 127 9.90 18.56 -6.28
N LYS A 128 10.21 18.61 -4.99
CA LYS A 128 11.60 18.64 -4.48
C LYS A 128 12.25 17.25 -4.52
N GLU A 129 11.43 16.20 -4.44
CA GLU A 129 11.88 14.82 -4.49
C GLU A 129 11.81 14.28 -5.92
N CYS A 130 12.78 13.47 -6.36
CA CYS A 130 12.72 12.81 -7.67
C CYS A 130 11.64 11.71 -7.72
N LYS A 131 11.23 11.32 -8.92
CA LYS A 131 10.23 10.26 -9.22
C LYS A 131 10.54 8.96 -8.49
N ARG A 132 11.80 8.52 -8.51
CA ARG A 132 12.27 7.32 -7.79
C ARG A 132 12.00 7.46 -6.29
N CYS A 133 12.37 8.59 -5.69
CA CYS A 133 12.17 8.86 -4.27
C CYS A 133 10.68 8.93 -3.88
N GLN A 134 9.85 9.56 -4.71
CA GLN A 134 8.40 9.62 -4.52
C GLN A 134 7.77 8.23 -4.60
N TYR A 135 8.14 7.43 -5.61
CA TYR A 135 7.61 6.08 -5.78
C TYR A 135 7.92 5.20 -4.55
N LYS A 136 9.13 5.30 -4.01
CA LYS A 136 9.49 4.62 -2.76
C LYS A 136 8.56 5.05 -1.62
N GLU A 137 8.43 6.35 -1.38
CA GLU A 137 7.59 6.89 -0.31
C GLU A 137 6.11 6.52 -0.46
N ASP A 138 5.56 6.60 -1.67
CA ASP A 138 4.17 6.25 -1.95
C ASP A 138 3.90 4.76 -1.72
N ARG A 139 4.87 3.88 -2.06
CA ARG A 139 4.80 2.46 -1.71
C ARG A 139 4.75 2.27 -0.20
N LEU A 140 5.59 2.96 0.57
CA LEU A 140 5.58 2.87 2.04
C LEU A 140 4.24 3.32 2.62
N ARG A 141 3.71 4.44 2.13
CA ARG A 141 2.37 4.92 2.54
C ARG A 141 1.27 3.93 2.19
N ALA A 142 1.35 3.28 1.04
CA ALA A 142 0.38 2.25 0.64
C ALA A 142 0.46 1.02 1.55
N HIS A 143 1.66 0.53 1.86
CA HIS A 143 1.88 -0.55 2.84
C HIS A 143 1.33 -0.18 4.22
N ALA A 144 1.65 1.03 4.70
CA ALA A 144 1.14 1.54 5.96
C ALA A 144 -0.40 1.64 5.99
N ARG A 145 -1.02 2.15 4.92
CA ARG A 145 -2.48 2.21 4.83
C ARG A 145 -3.11 0.82 4.82
N LYS A 146 -2.55 -0.14 4.06
CA LYS A 146 -3.06 -1.51 3.99
C LYS A 146 -3.01 -2.17 5.37
N SER A 147 -1.88 -2.07 6.05
CA SER A 147 -1.68 -2.70 7.35
C SER A 147 -2.57 -2.07 8.43
N ARG A 148 -2.77 -0.74 8.45
CA ARG A 148 -3.74 -0.08 9.36
C ARG A 148 -5.17 -0.55 9.11
N LYS A 149 -5.56 -0.72 7.84
CA LYS A 149 -6.89 -1.23 7.47
C LYS A 149 -7.12 -2.64 7.99
N LEU A 150 -6.06 -3.43 8.12
CA LEU A 150 -6.09 -4.80 8.62
C LEU A 150 -5.90 -4.88 10.15
N GLY A 151 -5.84 -3.75 10.86
CA GLY A 151 -5.53 -3.73 12.30
C GLY A 151 -4.10 -4.17 12.62
N LEU A 152 -3.25 -4.32 11.61
CA LEU A 152 -1.89 -4.77 11.79
C LEU A 152 -1.02 -3.62 12.25
N HIS A 153 0.06 -3.95 12.94
CA HIS A 153 1.01 -2.96 13.40
C HIS A 153 1.65 -2.22 12.22
N VAL A 154 1.51 -0.89 12.27
CA VAL A 154 2.03 0.06 11.29
C VAL A 154 2.70 1.18 12.03
N LYS A 155 3.94 0.96 12.43
CA LYS A 155 4.96 1.99 12.59
C LYS A 155 6.18 1.39 13.27
N LEU A 156 7.33 1.89 12.86
CA LEU A 156 8.30 2.38 13.81
C LEU A 156 7.91 3.84 14.04
N GLU A 157 7.40 4.19 15.22
CA GLU A 157 7.05 5.59 15.54
C GLU A 157 8.21 6.21 16.32
N GLY A 158 9.41 6.17 15.74
CA GLY A 158 10.63 6.59 16.43
C GLY A 158 11.90 6.11 15.74
N GLU A 159 11.88 4.90 15.17
CA GLU A 159 12.96 4.43 14.29
C GLU A 159 12.67 4.90 12.86
N GLY A 160 13.65 5.58 12.26
CA GLY A 160 13.42 6.52 11.16
C GLY A 160 12.82 5.84 9.93
N MET A 161 11.85 6.50 9.29
CA MET A 161 11.52 6.21 7.88
C MET A 161 12.78 6.24 6.99
N GLU A 162 13.82 6.95 7.41
CA GLU A 162 15.16 6.94 6.83
C GLU A 162 15.92 5.64 7.07
N GLU A 163 15.91 5.06 8.28
CA GLU A 163 16.52 3.74 8.55
C GLU A 163 15.82 2.65 7.75
N PHE A 164 14.48 2.65 7.74
CA PHE A 164 13.70 1.75 6.88
C PHE A 164 14.08 1.91 5.40
N ARG A 165 14.21 3.16 4.93
CA ARG A 165 14.59 3.45 3.53
C ARG A 165 16.01 3.01 3.23
N ASN A 166 16.94 3.16 4.15
CA ASN A 166 18.34 2.80 3.96
C ASN A 166 18.52 1.28 4.01
N ILE A 167 17.93 0.62 5.01
CA ILE A 167 18.05 -0.82 5.23
C ILE A 167 17.26 -1.61 4.19
N VAL A 168 16.01 -1.22 3.88
CA VAL A 168 15.12 -2.06 3.08
C VAL A 168 15.02 -1.59 1.63
N MET A 169 15.15 -0.28 1.36
CA MET A 169 14.90 0.27 0.02
C MET A 169 16.16 0.61 -0.78
N ASN A 170 17.33 0.66 -0.15
CA ASN A 170 18.62 0.96 -0.80
C ASN A 170 19.65 -0.17 -0.66
N ALA A 171 19.33 -1.25 0.04
CA ALA A 171 20.24 -2.37 0.21
C ALA A 171 20.17 -3.37 -0.95
N ALA A 172 21.21 -4.19 -1.05
CA ALA A 172 21.20 -5.38 -1.88
C ALA A 172 20.18 -6.41 -1.37
N CYS A 173 19.72 -7.29 -2.25
CA CYS A 173 19.00 -8.50 -1.87
C CYS A 173 19.82 -9.28 -0.84
N ILE A 174 19.25 -9.55 0.34
CA ILE A 174 19.97 -10.25 1.41
C ILE A 174 20.41 -11.66 0.96
N LEU A 175 19.57 -12.34 0.18
CA LEU A 175 19.83 -13.72 -0.23
C LEU A 175 20.90 -13.87 -1.32
N THR A 176 21.10 -12.84 -2.17
CA THR A 176 22.01 -12.94 -3.32
C THR A 176 23.14 -11.91 -3.31
N GLY A 177 23.05 -10.87 -2.48
CA GLY A 177 23.97 -9.73 -2.50
C GLY A 177 23.84 -8.80 -3.72
N SER A 178 22.88 -9.05 -4.62
CA SER A 178 22.67 -8.23 -5.83
C SER A 178 21.84 -6.98 -5.54
N PHE A 179 22.22 -5.84 -6.14
CA PHE A 179 21.43 -4.60 -6.14
C PHE A 179 20.40 -4.55 -7.27
N GLU A 180 20.34 -5.58 -8.11
CA GLU A 180 19.44 -5.62 -9.26
C GLU A 180 18.03 -6.05 -8.86
N ASN A 181 17.02 -5.32 -9.35
CA ASN A 181 15.60 -5.64 -9.21
C ASN A 181 15.17 -5.96 -7.76
N VAL A 182 15.73 -5.24 -6.78
CA VAL A 182 15.43 -5.44 -5.36
C VAL A 182 14.06 -4.86 -5.01
N SER A 183 13.33 -5.61 -4.18
CA SER A 183 12.03 -5.29 -3.61
C SER A 183 12.04 -5.55 -2.10
N SER A 184 10.96 -5.18 -1.41
CA SER A 184 10.76 -5.53 0.00
C SER A 184 9.82 -6.72 0.10
N ASP A 185 10.18 -7.71 0.91
CA ASP A 185 9.34 -8.86 1.22
C ASP A 185 8.99 -8.91 2.71
N HIS A 186 7.82 -9.47 2.98
CA HIS A 186 7.32 -9.71 4.32
C HIS A 186 7.65 -11.13 4.76
N ILE A 187 8.45 -11.33 5.81
CA ILE A 187 8.78 -12.68 6.32
C ILE A 187 7.51 -13.46 6.63
N ILE A 188 6.60 -12.81 7.35
CA ILE A 188 5.20 -13.18 7.52
C ILE A 188 4.37 -12.27 6.59
N PRO A 189 3.81 -12.80 5.49
CA PRO A 189 2.98 -12.03 4.57
C PRO A 189 1.82 -11.28 5.24
N THR A 190 1.47 -10.10 4.68
CA THR A 190 0.28 -9.34 5.14
C THR A 190 -1.05 -10.11 5.00
N SER A 191 -1.13 -11.10 4.11
CA SER A 191 -2.27 -12.01 4.00
C SER A 191 -2.41 -12.96 5.19
N LEU A 192 -1.32 -13.19 5.91
CA LEU A 192 -1.23 -14.02 7.12
C LEU A 192 -1.09 -13.14 8.36
N THR A 193 -1.61 -11.90 8.31
CA THR A 193 -1.57 -10.93 9.40
C THR A 193 -0.18 -10.42 9.80
N GLY A 194 0.86 -10.66 9.00
CA GLY A 194 2.17 -10.06 9.24
C GLY A 194 2.18 -8.56 8.94
N GLY A 195 2.56 -7.75 9.94
CA GLY A 195 2.59 -6.29 9.84
C GLY A 195 3.64 -5.76 8.86
N SER A 196 3.58 -4.47 8.54
CA SER A 196 4.58 -3.79 7.70
C SER A 196 5.53 -2.95 8.56
N HIS A 197 6.39 -3.62 9.32
CA HIS A 197 7.42 -3.03 10.19
C HIS A 197 8.81 -3.60 9.85
N ILE A 198 9.88 -2.95 10.30
CA ILE A 198 11.26 -3.27 9.89
C ILE A 198 11.64 -4.71 10.22
N SER A 199 11.19 -5.24 11.35
CA SER A 199 11.52 -6.60 11.78
C SER A 199 10.80 -7.69 10.96
N ASN A 200 9.83 -7.32 10.12
CA ASN A 200 9.14 -8.22 9.20
C ASN A 200 9.43 -7.90 7.73
N LEU A 201 10.18 -6.85 7.41
CA LEU A 201 10.42 -6.36 6.05
C LEU A 201 11.90 -6.41 5.70
N LEU A 202 12.27 -7.25 4.72
CA LEU A 202 13.66 -7.41 4.30
C LEU A 202 13.84 -7.22 2.78
N PRO A 203 14.99 -6.69 2.33
CA PRO A 203 15.30 -6.51 0.92
C PRO A 203 15.57 -7.86 0.25
N ILE A 204 14.84 -8.14 -0.82
CA ILE A 204 14.94 -9.37 -1.59
C ILE A 204 14.73 -9.09 -3.08
N ARG A 205 15.37 -9.87 -3.94
CA ARG A 205 15.15 -9.80 -5.39
C ARG A 205 13.68 -10.06 -5.72
N ARG A 206 13.13 -9.33 -6.68
CA ARG A 206 11.70 -9.39 -7.02
C ARG A 206 11.24 -10.77 -7.47
N GLU A 207 12.10 -11.54 -8.14
CA GLU A 207 11.79 -12.88 -8.61
C GLU A 207 11.74 -13.89 -7.46
N LEU A 208 12.67 -13.77 -6.50
CA LEU A 208 12.63 -14.53 -5.25
C LEU A 208 11.35 -14.21 -4.47
N ASN A 209 11.02 -12.92 -4.31
CA ASN A 209 9.77 -12.48 -3.69
C ASN A 209 8.53 -13.06 -4.41
N ALA A 210 8.51 -13.01 -5.74
CA ALA A 210 7.42 -13.56 -6.53
C ALA A 210 7.26 -15.08 -6.34
N SER A 211 8.37 -15.81 -6.22
CA SER A 211 8.34 -17.27 -5.97
C SER A 211 7.82 -17.64 -4.58
N LYS A 212 7.97 -16.74 -3.59
CA LYS A 212 7.46 -16.92 -2.23
C LYS A 212 5.95 -16.81 -2.13
N GLY A 213 5.35 -15.93 -2.92
CA GLY A 213 3.90 -15.74 -2.93
C GLY A 213 3.36 -15.36 -1.55
N ALA A 214 2.39 -16.15 -1.05
CA ALA A 214 1.74 -15.93 0.24
C ALA A 214 2.28 -16.80 1.37
N LEU A 215 3.37 -17.54 1.14
CA LEU A 215 3.98 -18.38 2.19
C LEU A 215 4.82 -17.54 3.16
N PRO A 216 4.84 -17.92 4.46
CA PRO A 216 5.88 -17.48 5.37
C PRO A 216 7.26 -17.94 4.88
N PHE A 217 8.30 -17.17 5.20
CA PHE A 217 9.68 -17.44 4.75
C PHE A 217 10.15 -18.87 5.05
N PHE A 218 9.93 -19.36 6.28
CA PHE A 218 10.39 -20.69 6.72
C PHE A 218 9.72 -21.85 5.99
N LEU A 219 8.47 -21.68 5.54
CA LEU A 219 7.81 -22.67 4.68
C LEU A 219 8.26 -22.52 3.23
N TRP A 220 8.44 -21.29 2.76
CA TRP A 220 8.88 -21.03 1.39
C TRP A 220 10.25 -21.64 1.08
N VAL A 221 11.23 -21.53 1.97
CA VAL A 221 12.59 -22.07 1.74
C VAL A 221 12.63 -23.59 1.64
N ARG A 222 11.54 -24.28 2.01
CA ARG A 222 11.38 -25.73 1.86
C ARG A 222 10.78 -26.14 0.51
N THR A 223 10.22 -25.19 -0.23
CA THR A 223 9.53 -25.49 -1.50
C THR A 223 10.52 -25.83 -2.61
N LYS A 224 10.11 -26.72 -3.53
CA LYS A 224 10.87 -27.01 -4.76
C LYS A 224 11.13 -25.73 -5.59
N ASN A 225 10.14 -24.84 -5.62
CA ASN A 225 10.26 -23.54 -6.31
C ASN A 225 11.42 -22.70 -5.73
N PHE A 226 11.56 -22.64 -4.40
CA PHE A 226 12.72 -21.99 -3.77
C PHE A 226 14.03 -22.64 -4.21
N CYS A 227 14.15 -23.97 -4.17
CA CYS A 227 15.38 -24.66 -4.57
C CYS A 227 15.78 -24.34 -6.02
N GLU A 228 14.82 -24.29 -6.95
CA GLU A 228 15.07 -23.98 -8.35
C GLU A 228 15.52 -22.52 -8.53
N ILE A 229 14.81 -21.57 -7.91
CA ILE A 229 15.13 -20.15 -8.03
C ILE A 229 16.40 -19.76 -7.27
N ALA A 230 16.70 -20.44 -6.16
CA ALA A 230 17.92 -20.29 -5.38
C ALA A 230 19.14 -20.67 -6.23
N LYS A 231 19.09 -21.82 -6.92
CA LYS A 231 20.13 -22.23 -7.88
C LYS A 231 20.30 -21.22 -9.02
N LYS A 232 19.19 -20.73 -9.57
CA LYS A 232 19.21 -19.76 -10.68
C LYS A 232 19.91 -18.45 -10.30
N TYR A 233 19.81 -18.02 -9.05
CA TYR A 233 20.35 -16.74 -8.60
C TYR A 233 21.47 -16.86 -7.58
N ASP A 234 22.09 -18.03 -7.49
CA ASP A 234 23.24 -18.32 -6.62
C ASP A 234 22.98 -17.91 -5.15
N VAL A 235 21.81 -18.26 -4.64
CA VAL A 235 21.48 -18.07 -3.22
C VAL A 235 22.30 -19.07 -2.41
N ARG A 236 23.26 -18.56 -1.65
CA ARG A 236 24.12 -19.40 -0.80
C ARG A 236 23.46 -19.68 0.55
N PRO A 237 23.65 -20.87 1.15
CA PRO A 237 23.07 -21.22 2.45
C PRO A 237 23.37 -20.20 3.55
N GLU A 238 24.59 -19.65 3.61
CA GLU A 238 24.99 -18.71 4.66
C GLU A 238 24.24 -17.37 4.55
N ARG A 239 23.73 -17.03 3.36
CA ARG A 239 22.87 -15.85 3.17
C ARG A 239 21.45 -16.09 3.68
N VAL A 240 20.97 -17.33 3.60
CA VAL A 240 19.67 -17.73 4.17
C VAL A 240 19.76 -17.71 5.69
N GLU A 241 20.82 -18.28 6.27
CA GLU A 241 21.08 -18.24 7.71
C GLU A 241 21.20 -16.80 8.22
N PHE A 242 22.00 -15.96 7.54
CA PHE A 242 22.10 -14.54 7.87
C PHE A 242 20.75 -13.81 7.80
N PHE A 243 19.90 -14.14 6.83
CA PHE A 243 18.55 -13.57 6.74
C PHE A 243 17.69 -13.93 7.96
N ILE A 244 17.75 -15.21 8.37
CA ILE A 244 17.02 -15.72 9.53
C ILE A 244 17.51 -15.02 10.81
N ASP A 245 18.81 -14.96 11.02
CA ASP A 245 19.41 -14.36 12.21
C ASP A 245 19.10 -12.86 12.32
N LEU A 246 19.19 -12.13 11.20
CA LEU A 246 18.86 -10.71 11.16
C LEU A 246 17.39 -10.48 11.52
N ALA A 247 16.49 -11.30 10.98
CA ALA A 247 15.07 -11.22 11.26
C ALA A 247 14.73 -11.53 12.72
N ALA A 248 15.31 -12.61 13.25
CA ALA A 248 15.12 -13.03 14.64
C ALA A 248 15.63 -11.96 15.61
N LYS A 249 16.85 -11.44 15.37
CA LYS A 249 17.43 -10.35 16.15
C LYS A 249 16.56 -9.10 16.15
N SER A 250 15.99 -8.74 14.99
CA SER A 250 15.08 -7.59 14.87
C SER A 250 13.75 -7.77 15.62
N ASN A 251 13.41 -9.00 16.02
CA ASN A 251 12.24 -9.31 16.83
C ASN A 251 12.60 -9.67 18.28
N CYS A 252 13.84 -9.45 18.72
CA CYS A 252 14.34 -9.81 20.05
C CYS A 252 14.17 -11.32 20.36
N MET A 253 14.41 -12.18 19.38
CA MET A 253 14.25 -13.63 19.47
C MET A 253 15.52 -14.33 18.97
N THR A 254 15.71 -15.58 19.40
CA THR A 254 16.64 -16.50 18.72
C THR A 254 16.05 -16.96 17.39
N SER A 255 16.89 -17.45 16.49
CA SER A 255 16.47 -17.97 15.18
C SER A 255 15.45 -19.11 15.30
N ASP A 256 15.63 -20.00 16.27
CA ASP A 256 14.70 -21.09 16.60
C ASP A 256 13.35 -20.57 17.12
N GLN A 257 13.37 -19.63 18.07
CA GLN A 257 12.13 -19.02 18.58
C GLN A 257 11.36 -18.30 17.46
N TYR A 258 12.07 -17.57 16.59
CA TYR A 258 11.43 -16.78 15.51
C TYR A 258 10.82 -17.67 14.42
N GLU A 259 11.48 -18.78 14.08
CA GLU A 259 10.92 -19.83 13.24
C GLU A 259 9.60 -20.35 13.84
N ARG A 260 9.62 -20.80 15.10
CA ARG A 260 8.43 -21.35 15.77
C ARG A 260 7.29 -20.36 15.86
N TYR A 261 7.59 -19.09 16.14
CA TYR A 261 6.57 -18.03 16.12
C TYR A 261 5.97 -17.84 14.72
N THR A 262 6.80 -17.88 13.66
CA THR A 262 6.31 -17.78 12.28
C THR A 262 5.39 -18.95 11.91
N LEU A 263 5.73 -20.17 12.37
CA LEU A 263 4.89 -21.36 12.19
C LEU A 263 3.60 -21.28 13.01
N TRP A 264 3.64 -20.74 14.22
CA TRP A 264 2.44 -20.45 15.01
C TRP A 264 1.50 -19.52 14.24
N VAL A 265 2.01 -18.42 13.68
CA VAL A 265 1.18 -17.50 12.86
C VAL A 265 0.58 -18.22 11.66
N TRP A 266 1.36 -19.05 10.95
CA TRP A 266 0.84 -19.85 9.84
C TRP A 266 -0.31 -20.76 10.25
N LYS A 267 -0.14 -21.53 11.34
CA LYS A 267 -1.15 -22.44 11.90
C LYS A 267 -2.44 -21.70 12.21
N MET A 268 -2.37 -20.56 12.91
CA MET A 268 -3.55 -19.78 13.28
C MET A 268 -4.37 -19.34 12.05
N GLN A 269 -3.71 -19.16 10.91
CA GLN A 269 -4.37 -18.74 9.67
C GLN A 269 -4.95 -19.90 8.86
N GLN A 270 -4.61 -21.16 9.19
CA GLN A 270 -5.22 -22.33 8.54
C GLN A 270 -6.58 -22.69 9.14
N ASP A 271 -6.79 -22.36 10.42
CA ASP A 271 -8.03 -22.67 11.13
C ASP A 271 -9.02 -21.47 11.07
N LYS A 272 -10.27 -21.77 10.74
CA LYS A 272 -11.34 -20.77 10.61
C LYS A 272 -11.64 -20.07 11.93
N ASP A 273 -11.46 -20.76 13.04
CA ASP A 273 -11.78 -20.24 14.37
C ASP A 273 -10.68 -19.31 14.86
N THR A 274 -9.42 -19.55 14.49
CA THR A 274 -8.27 -18.74 14.92
C THR A 274 -7.79 -17.72 13.89
N LYS A 275 -8.28 -17.72 12.64
CA LYS A 275 -7.79 -16.81 11.59
C LYS A 275 -7.90 -15.32 11.91
N HIS A 276 -8.75 -14.96 12.88
CA HIS A 276 -8.90 -13.58 13.34
C HIS A 276 -7.72 -13.12 14.21
N ILE A 277 -6.98 -14.06 14.80
CA ILE A 277 -5.79 -13.81 15.63
C ILE A 277 -4.67 -13.34 14.72
N THR A 278 -4.09 -12.18 15.04
CA THR A 278 -3.01 -11.58 14.24
C THR A 278 -1.63 -12.03 14.70
N ALA A 279 -0.59 -11.71 13.92
CA ALA A 279 0.80 -11.91 14.30
C ALA A 279 1.19 -11.14 15.58
N ASN A 280 0.41 -10.14 15.99
CA ASN A 280 0.52 -9.47 17.30
C ASN A 280 -0.72 -9.78 18.13
N PRO A 281 -0.83 -10.99 18.70
CA PRO A 281 -1.97 -11.36 19.53
C PRO A 281 -2.00 -10.53 20.82
N THR A 282 -3.18 -10.49 21.43
CA THR A 282 -3.32 -10.10 22.85
C THR A 282 -2.61 -11.10 23.77
N PHE A 283 -2.40 -10.72 25.03
CA PHE A 283 -1.80 -11.64 26.00
C PHE A 283 -2.61 -12.94 26.15
N SER A 284 -3.94 -12.83 26.25
CA SER A 284 -4.84 -13.98 26.37
C SER A 284 -4.75 -14.88 25.14
N GLU A 285 -4.85 -14.32 23.92
CA GLU A 285 -4.70 -15.12 22.69
C GLU A 285 -3.32 -15.79 22.61
N ALA A 286 -2.25 -15.10 23.01
CA ALA A 286 -0.91 -15.67 23.01
C ALA A 286 -0.77 -16.82 24.02
N SER A 287 -1.38 -16.67 25.20
CA SER A 287 -1.38 -17.67 26.26
C SER A 287 -2.26 -18.88 25.93
N ASP A 288 -3.42 -18.65 25.33
CA ASP A 288 -4.42 -19.69 25.07
C ASP A 288 -4.05 -20.56 23.87
N TYR A 289 -3.40 -19.97 22.85
CA TYR A 289 -3.09 -20.66 21.59
C TYR A 289 -1.60 -20.94 21.39
N GLY A 290 -0.72 -20.42 22.24
CA GLY A 290 0.69 -20.78 22.27
C GLY A 290 0.90 -22.14 22.94
N THR A 291 1.65 -23.02 22.31
CA THR A 291 1.98 -24.34 22.92
C THR A 291 3.42 -24.40 23.42
N GLY A 292 4.29 -23.52 22.92
CA GLY A 292 5.68 -23.40 23.31
C GLY A 292 5.92 -22.27 24.30
N GLU A 293 7.12 -21.69 24.26
CA GLU A 293 7.47 -20.50 25.03
C GLU A 293 6.67 -19.28 24.56
N LEU A 294 6.22 -18.47 25.52
CA LEU A 294 5.68 -17.15 25.26
C LEU A 294 6.80 -16.11 25.36
N CYS A 295 7.31 -15.68 24.21
CA CYS A 295 8.28 -14.60 24.14
C CYS A 295 7.57 -13.25 23.97
N GLY A 296 8.30 -12.16 24.19
CA GLY A 296 7.79 -10.84 23.86
C GLY A 296 8.78 -9.73 24.13
N PHE A 297 8.48 -8.55 23.62
CA PHE A 297 9.27 -7.34 23.88
C PHE A 297 8.35 -6.15 24.07
N SER A 298 8.85 -5.13 24.79
CA SER A 298 8.13 -3.87 24.96
C SER A 298 8.76 -2.81 24.07
N HIS A 299 7.94 -2.07 23.33
CA HIS A 299 8.38 -0.96 22.48
C HIS A 299 7.29 0.11 22.43
N ASP A 300 7.68 1.37 22.65
CA ASP A 300 6.77 2.54 22.68
C ASP A 300 5.53 2.37 23.59
N GLY A 301 5.72 1.76 24.76
CA GLY A 301 4.63 1.53 25.72
C GLY A 301 3.64 0.42 25.33
N ALA A 302 3.89 -0.29 24.22
CA ALA A 302 3.15 -1.48 23.82
C ALA A 302 3.98 -2.74 24.09
N VAL A 303 3.32 -3.83 24.48
CA VAL A 303 3.93 -5.16 24.64
C VAL A 303 3.56 -6.02 23.43
N TYR A 304 4.55 -6.63 22.80
CA TYR A 304 4.39 -7.49 21.64
C TYR A 304 4.60 -8.94 22.05
N TYR A 305 3.52 -9.72 22.05
CA TYR A 305 3.57 -11.14 22.37
C TYR A 305 3.96 -11.98 21.15
N ARG A 306 4.81 -12.97 21.38
CA ARG A 306 5.40 -13.87 20.39
C ARG A 306 5.25 -15.31 20.87
N PRO A 307 4.03 -15.87 20.85
CA PRO A 307 3.83 -17.27 21.18
C PRO A 307 4.52 -18.16 20.16
N THR A 308 5.05 -19.29 20.62
CA THR A 308 5.75 -20.27 19.79
C THR A 308 5.02 -21.60 19.79
N VAL A 309 5.39 -22.48 18.86
CA VAL A 309 4.97 -23.90 18.86
C VAL A 309 6.01 -24.78 19.55
N THR A 310 5.58 -25.93 20.08
CA THR A 310 6.51 -26.94 20.62
C THR A 310 7.36 -27.58 19.51
N ASP A 311 8.42 -28.32 19.87
CA ASP A 311 9.23 -29.07 18.90
C ASP A 311 8.41 -30.11 18.14
N LYS A 312 7.54 -30.81 18.88
CA LYS A 312 6.64 -31.81 18.31
C LYS A 312 5.72 -31.18 17.28
N GLU A 313 5.09 -30.06 17.62
CA GLU A 313 4.18 -29.36 16.73
C GLU A 313 4.89 -28.72 15.53
N ARG A 314 6.11 -28.19 15.70
CA ARG A 314 6.96 -27.74 14.58
C ARG A 314 7.19 -28.87 13.59
N ALA A 315 7.56 -30.06 14.07
CA ALA A 315 7.81 -31.22 13.23
C ALA A 315 6.53 -31.68 12.49
N GLU A 316 5.38 -31.66 13.16
CA GLU A 316 4.08 -31.97 12.56
C GLU A 316 3.69 -30.98 11.45
N ILE A 317 3.86 -29.67 11.68
CA ILE A 317 3.61 -28.62 10.67
C ILE A 317 4.47 -28.86 9.43
N TYR A 318 5.76 -29.15 9.61
CA TYR A 318 6.64 -29.42 8.48
C TYR A 318 6.31 -30.72 7.75
N ALA A 319 6.02 -31.79 8.47
CA ALA A 319 5.64 -33.06 7.84
C ALA A 319 4.35 -32.91 7.00
N ASN A 320 3.35 -32.21 7.53
CA ASN A 320 2.10 -31.95 6.80
C ASN A 320 2.35 -31.07 5.57
N PHE A 321 3.12 -29.99 5.73
CA PHE A 321 3.44 -29.09 4.61
C PHE A 321 4.21 -29.82 3.51
N ASP A 322 5.23 -30.61 3.86
CA ASP A 322 6.03 -31.35 2.88
C ASP A 322 5.18 -32.42 2.16
N ALA A 323 4.25 -33.07 2.85
CA ALA A 323 3.30 -34.01 2.25
C ALA A 323 2.35 -33.32 1.27
N GLU A 324 1.87 -32.11 1.58
CA GLU A 324 1.05 -31.31 0.67
C GLU A 324 1.82 -30.87 -0.58
N GLN A 325 3.12 -30.56 -0.46
CA GLN A 325 3.96 -30.17 -1.60
C GLN A 325 4.32 -31.35 -2.52
N ALA A 326 4.19 -32.59 -2.05
CA ALA A 326 4.50 -33.80 -2.82
C ALA A 326 3.33 -34.28 -3.70
N ASN A 327 2.10 -33.83 -3.43
CA ASN A 327 0.88 -34.18 -4.15
C ASN A 327 0.60 -33.24 -5.33
#